data_AF-A0A1F5RVC1-F1
#
_entry.id   AF-A0A1F5RVC1-F1
#
_cell.length_a   1.000
_cell.length_b   1.000
_cell.length_c   1.000
_cell.angle_alpha   90.00
_cell.angle_beta   90.00
_cell.angle_gamma   90.00
#
_symmetry.space_group_name_H-M   'P 1'
#
loop_
_entity.id
_entity.type
_entity.pdbx_description
1 polymer ?
#
loop_
_entity_poly.entity_id
_entity_poly.type
_entity_poly.pdbx_seq_one_letter_code
_entity_poly.pdbx_strand_id
1 'polypeptide(L)'
;MLGLMTLQTPLPWSRLWLLVPLAVAASLLLTWRFGPWGLGVPVAVFAAALSLGGAGELWVWWTPFASLTGAWMGLREEGGGPRSGERAWMLLPPLLLAAGLPWMPHYPEAMRRVNDTMRRADAQIVEGARSLGYEGGALATLERQVKTQASERERAMPYLWPSALFMWVAVLVVGGRGLSARAAHTLRWPPLSRARLRDWRLPDGALWVFLAGLALLLAPWPAWGPTGATLMINTALGYCVQGIAVVESLLLSRGVPPSIIVLTLLFVVMVALPVFLLTTAALGLSDVWLDFRRLESGADDAQP
;
A
#
# COMPACT_ATOMS: atom_id res chain seq x y z
N MET A 1 17.10 -8.10 4.40
CA MET A 1 15.90 -7.39 4.93
C MET A 1 14.69 -8.31 5.03
N LEU A 2 14.18 -8.91 3.94
CA LEU A 2 12.98 -9.78 3.97
C LEU A 2 13.08 -10.92 5.02
N GLY A 3 14.22 -11.63 5.09
CA GLY A 3 14.43 -12.70 6.08
C GLY A 3 14.65 -12.24 7.53
N LEU A 4 14.89 -10.95 7.79
CA LEU A 4 14.92 -10.42 9.16
C LEU A 4 13.51 -10.05 9.62
N MET A 5 12.67 -9.55 8.71
CA MET A 5 11.29 -9.18 9.00
C MET A 5 10.37 -10.40 9.20
N THR A 6 10.71 -11.56 8.60
CA THR A 6 10.04 -12.84 8.88
C THR A 6 10.17 -13.27 10.34
N LEU A 7 11.27 -12.92 11.02
CA LEU A 7 11.50 -13.30 12.42
C LEU A 7 10.72 -12.42 13.40
N GLN A 8 10.32 -11.22 12.98
CA GLN A 8 9.59 -10.27 13.83
C GLN A 8 8.07 -10.37 13.67
N THR A 9 7.59 -11.04 12.62
CA THR A 9 6.15 -11.18 12.36
C THR A 9 5.64 -12.54 12.88
N PRO A 10 4.48 -12.58 13.55
CA PRO A 10 3.94 -13.83 14.06
C PRO A 10 3.57 -14.77 12.91
N LEU A 11 3.76 -16.08 13.11
CA LEU A 11 3.18 -17.09 12.23
C LEU A 11 1.65 -17.00 12.30
N PRO A 12 0.92 -17.19 11.18
CA PRO A 12 1.39 -17.54 9.84
C PRO A 12 1.79 -16.34 8.96
N TRP A 13 1.58 -15.09 9.42
CA TRP A 13 1.79 -13.87 8.63
C TRP A 13 3.23 -13.67 8.17
N SER A 14 4.21 -14.18 8.90
CA SER A 14 5.62 -14.13 8.48
C SER A 14 5.87 -14.80 7.13
N ARG A 15 5.07 -15.80 6.75
CA ARG A 15 5.18 -16.48 5.45
C ARG A 15 4.97 -15.52 4.27
N LEU A 16 4.16 -14.48 4.44
CA LEU A 16 3.86 -13.51 3.37
C LEU A 16 5.10 -12.77 2.88
N TRP A 17 6.08 -12.50 3.75
CA TRP A 17 7.33 -11.83 3.39
C TRP A 17 8.13 -12.53 2.28
N LEU A 18 7.99 -13.86 2.17
CA LEU A 18 8.66 -14.64 1.13
C LEU A 18 7.69 -15.10 0.05
N LEU A 19 6.50 -15.56 0.43
CA LEU A 19 5.51 -16.10 -0.50
C LEU A 19 5.01 -15.03 -1.47
N VAL A 20 4.69 -13.82 -0.99
CA VAL A 20 4.13 -12.77 -1.85
C VAL A 20 5.15 -12.30 -2.91
N PRO A 21 6.38 -11.88 -2.57
CA PRO A 21 7.34 -11.47 -3.58
C PRO A 21 7.68 -12.58 -4.57
N LEU A 22 7.80 -13.83 -4.11
CA LEU A 22 8.11 -14.98 -4.97
C LEU A 22 6.97 -15.29 -5.92
N ALA A 23 5.73 -15.33 -5.43
CA ALA A 23 4.54 -15.60 -6.24
C ALA A 23 4.31 -14.49 -7.27
N VAL A 24 4.44 -13.21 -6.87
CA VAL A 24 4.40 -12.07 -7.79
C VAL A 24 5.47 -12.21 -8.86
N ALA A 25 6.70 -12.56 -8.48
CA ALA A 25 7.81 -12.65 -9.42
C ALA A 25 7.64 -13.78 -10.44
N ALA A 26 7.25 -14.97 -9.97
CA ALA A 26 6.98 -16.11 -10.83
C ALA A 26 5.82 -15.82 -11.79
N SER A 27 4.71 -15.28 -11.29
CA SER A 27 3.56 -14.92 -12.12
C SER A 27 3.90 -13.87 -13.17
N LEU A 28 4.60 -12.80 -12.78
CA LEU A 28 5.00 -11.73 -13.69
C LEU A 28 5.92 -12.26 -14.79
N LEU A 29 6.98 -12.99 -14.44
CA LEU A 29 7.94 -13.50 -15.43
C LEU A 29 7.30 -14.50 -16.39
N LEU A 30 6.45 -15.39 -15.89
CA LEU A 30 5.83 -16.42 -16.71
C LEU A 30 4.74 -15.85 -17.61
N THR A 31 3.92 -14.91 -17.15
CA THR A 31 2.96 -14.24 -18.04
C THR A 31 3.63 -13.30 -19.02
N TRP A 32 4.71 -12.64 -18.62
CA TRP A 32 5.49 -11.82 -19.55
C TRP A 32 6.17 -12.66 -20.64
N ARG A 33 6.68 -13.84 -20.31
CA ARG A 33 7.44 -14.67 -21.27
C ARG A 33 6.55 -15.56 -22.15
N PHE A 34 5.47 -16.08 -21.58
CA PHE A 34 4.60 -17.10 -22.20
C PHE A 34 3.17 -16.59 -22.42
N GLY A 35 2.93 -15.29 -22.20
CA GLY A 35 1.62 -14.68 -22.39
C GLY A 35 0.54 -15.31 -21.49
N PRO A 36 -0.65 -15.59 -22.01
CA PRO A 36 -1.77 -16.15 -21.25
C PRO A 36 -1.46 -17.49 -20.57
N TRP A 37 -0.54 -18.31 -21.10
CA TRP A 37 -0.18 -19.59 -20.48
C TRP A 37 0.45 -19.43 -19.09
N GLY A 38 1.07 -18.27 -18.82
CA GLY A 38 1.57 -17.94 -17.48
C GLY A 38 0.49 -17.79 -16.41
N LEU A 39 -0.80 -17.66 -16.80
CA LEU A 39 -1.93 -17.59 -15.87
C LEU A 39 -2.15 -18.86 -15.07
N GLY A 40 -1.52 -19.98 -15.44
CA GLY A 40 -1.49 -21.18 -14.61
C GLY A 40 -0.84 -20.95 -13.23
N VAL A 41 0.05 -19.96 -13.10
CA VAL A 41 0.77 -19.70 -11.84
C VAL A 41 -0.15 -19.15 -10.75
N PRO A 42 -0.92 -18.06 -10.95
CA PRO A 42 -1.91 -17.63 -9.96
C PRO A 42 -2.90 -18.73 -9.55
N VAL A 43 -3.32 -19.59 -10.49
CA VAL A 43 -4.22 -20.71 -10.20
C VAL A 43 -3.53 -21.74 -9.30
N ALA A 44 -2.29 -22.11 -9.61
CA ALA A 44 -1.51 -23.04 -8.79
C ALA A 44 -1.20 -22.46 -7.40
N VAL A 45 -0.85 -21.17 -7.32
CA VAL A 45 -0.63 -20.45 -6.06
C VAL A 45 -1.90 -20.42 -5.23
N PHE A 46 -3.06 -20.19 -5.85
CA PHE A 46 -4.36 -20.22 -5.19
C PHE A 46 -4.65 -21.61 -4.60
N ALA A 47 -4.51 -22.68 -5.40
CA ALA A 47 -4.70 -24.04 -4.94
C ALA A 47 -3.75 -24.42 -3.79
N ALA A 48 -2.47 -24.04 -3.89
CA ALA A 48 -1.47 -24.30 -2.86
C ALA A 48 -1.73 -23.50 -1.58
N ALA A 49 -2.17 -22.25 -1.69
CA ALA A 49 -2.49 -21.44 -0.51
C ALA A 49 -3.68 -22.05 0.26
N LEU A 50 -4.72 -22.48 -0.46
CA LEU A 50 -5.88 -23.14 0.13
C LEU A 50 -5.53 -24.49 0.78
N SER A 51 -4.65 -25.30 0.17
CA SER A 51 -4.25 -26.58 0.74
C SER A 51 -3.38 -26.44 1.99
N LEU A 52 -2.59 -25.37 2.10
CA LEU A 52 -1.67 -25.14 3.22
C LEU A 52 -2.32 -24.46 4.44
N GLY A 53 -3.29 -23.58 4.24
CA GLY A 53 -3.89 -22.79 5.31
C GLY A 53 -5.40 -22.98 5.50
N GLY A 54 -6.09 -23.56 4.53
CA GLY A 54 -7.56 -23.63 4.52
C GLY A 54 -8.22 -22.29 4.15
N ALA A 55 -9.44 -22.36 3.64
CA ALA A 55 -10.18 -21.17 3.17
C ALA A 55 -10.56 -20.18 4.30
N GLY A 56 -10.57 -20.63 5.55
CA GLY A 56 -10.93 -19.82 6.71
C GLY A 56 -9.84 -18.82 7.14
N GLU A 57 -8.58 -19.06 6.79
CA GLU A 57 -7.46 -18.27 7.27
C GLU A 57 -7.22 -16.99 6.43
N LEU A 58 -7.24 -15.82 7.08
CA LEU A 58 -7.14 -14.53 6.38
C LEU A 58 -5.84 -14.34 5.59
N TRP A 59 -4.73 -14.91 6.06
CA TRP A 59 -3.42 -14.77 5.43
C TRP A 59 -3.34 -15.46 4.05
N VAL A 60 -4.14 -16.52 3.86
CA VAL A 60 -4.13 -17.38 2.66
C VAL A 60 -4.48 -16.61 1.40
N TRP A 61 -5.40 -15.65 1.52
CA TRP A 61 -5.94 -14.91 0.38
C TRP A 61 -4.97 -13.87 -0.21
N TRP A 62 -3.99 -13.39 0.55
CA TRP A 62 -3.09 -12.33 0.08
C TRP A 62 -2.13 -12.79 -1.01
N THR A 63 -1.62 -14.03 -0.91
CA THR A 63 -0.63 -14.55 -1.88
C THR A 63 -1.24 -14.72 -3.28
N PRO A 64 -2.43 -15.33 -3.43
CA PRO A 64 -3.07 -15.45 -4.74
C PRO A 64 -3.48 -14.12 -5.36
N PHE A 65 -4.03 -13.18 -4.57
CA PHE A 65 -4.39 -11.86 -5.09
C PHE A 65 -3.17 -11.04 -5.51
N ALA A 66 -2.06 -11.13 -4.76
CA ALA A 66 -0.80 -10.50 -5.18
C ALA A 66 -0.20 -11.19 -6.43
N SER A 67 -0.30 -12.52 -6.51
CA SER A 67 0.11 -13.29 -7.69
C SER A 67 -0.70 -12.90 -8.93
N LEU A 68 -2.01 -12.67 -8.80
CA LEU A 68 -2.87 -12.15 -9.86
C LEU A 68 -2.40 -10.76 -10.33
N THR A 69 -2.02 -9.87 -9.40
CA THR A 69 -1.38 -8.59 -9.75
C THR A 69 -0.08 -8.79 -10.54
N GLY A 70 0.78 -9.74 -10.13
CA GLY A 70 2.00 -10.06 -10.86
C GLY A 70 1.71 -10.53 -12.29
N ALA A 71 0.74 -11.44 -12.44
CA ALA A 71 0.29 -11.91 -13.74
C ALA A 71 -0.25 -10.78 -14.63
N TRP A 72 -1.09 -9.90 -14.06
CA TRP A 72 -1.64 -8.74 -14.76
C TRP A 72 -0.54 -7.76 -15.21
N MET A 73 0.47 -7.51 -14.37
CA MET A 73 1.65 -6.72 -14.73
C MET A 73 2.41 -7.35 -15.89
N GLY A 74 2.69 -8.66 -15.84
CA GLY A 74 3.48 -9.35 -16.88
C GLY A 74 2.80 -9.35 -18.25
N LEU A 75 1.47 -9.53 -18.30
CA LEU A 75 0.70 -9.46 -19.57
C LEU A 75 0.76 -8.09 -20.25
N ARG A 76 0.98 -7.03 -19.47
CA ARG A 76 1.06 -5.65 -19.99
C ARG A 76 2.48 -5.14 -20.16
N GLU A 77 3.47 -5.98 -19.87
CA GLU A 77 4.87 -5.61 -19.94
C GLU A 77 5.40 -5.63 -21.38
N GLU A 78 4.72 -6.33 -22.30
CA GLU A 78 5.00 -6.31 -23.73
C GLU A 78 4.78 -4.90 -24.33
N GLY A 79 5.70 -4.43 -25.17
CA GLY A 79 5.55 -3.13 -25.86
C GLY A 79 6.02 -1.88 -25.10
N GLY A 80 6.87 -2.02 -24.08
CA GLY A 80 7.42 -0.90 -23.30
C GLY A 80 6.81 -0.73 -21.91
N GLY A 81 5.82 -1.56 -21.58
CA GLY A 81 5.24 -1.72 -20.26
C GLY A 81 4.29 -0.59 -19.83
N PRO A 82 3.50 -0.82 -18.78
CA PRO A 82 2.53 0.14 -18.28
C PRO A 82 3.20 1.37 -17.68
N ARG A 83 2.53 2.52 -17.76
CA ARG A 83 2.94 3.75 -17.07
C ARG A 83 2.97 3.54 -15.56
N SER A 84 3.69 4.38 -14.82
CA SER A 84 3.88 4.19 -13.38
C SER A 84 2.57 4.23 -12.59
N GLY A 85 1.63 5.10 -12.94
CA GLY A 85 0.30 5.10 -12.30
C GLY A 85 -0.62 3.96 -12.75
N GLU A 86 -0.48 3.43 -13.96
CA GLU A 86 -1.17 2.20 -14.38
C GLU A 86 -0.69 0.97 -13.60
N ARG A 87 0.59 0.94 -13.21
CA ARG A 87 1.11 -0.12 -12.31
C ARG A 87 0.50 -0.03 -10.93
N ALA A 88 0.27 1.17 -10.41
CA ALA A 88 -0.45 1.37 -9.17
C ALA A 88 -1.88 0.82 -9.27
N TRP A 89 -2.53 1.06 -10.41
CA TRP A 89 -3.86 0.50 -10.69
C TRP A 89 -3.90 -1.02 -10.73
N MET A 90 -2.80 -1.69 -11.13
CA MET A 90 -2.71 -3.15 -11.08
C MET A 90 -2.69 -3.71 -9.65
N LEU A 91 -2.53 -2.87 -8.62
CA LEU A 91 -2.73 -3.24 -7.20
C LEU A 91 -4.23 -3.29 -6.81
N LEU A 92 -5.15 -3.10 -7.76
CA LEU A 92 -6.59 -3.18 -7.49
C LEU A 92 -7.01 -4.53 -6.84
N PRO A 93 -6.50 -5.72 -7.25
CA PRO A 93 -6.88 -6.96 -6.60
C PRO A 93 -6.58 -7.00 -5.08
N PRO A 94 -5.34 -6.74 -4.60
CA PRO A 94 -5.09 -6.69 -3.17
C PRO A 94 -5.81 -5.52 -2.47
N LEU A 95 -6.10 -4.41 -3.16
CA LEU A 95 -6.90 -3.32 -2.60
C LEU A 95 -8.34 -3.77 -2.32
N LEU A 96 -8.97 -4.45 -3.27
CA LEU A 96 -10.32 -4.98 -3.12
C LEU A 96 -10.38 -6.07 -2.05
N LEU A 97 -9.36 -6.92 -1.97
CA LEU A 97 -9.22 -7.89 -0.89
C LEU A 97 -9.15 -7.20 0.48
N ALA A 98 -8.34 -6.15 0.60
CA ALA A 98 -8.24 -5.35 1.82
C ALA A 98 -9.57 -4.69 2.19
N ALA A 99 -10.24 -4.09 1.21
CA ALA A 99 -11.54 -3.45 1.41
C ALA A 99 -12.64 -4.45 1.77
N GLY A 100 -12.53 -5.70 1.29
CA GLY A 100 -13.42 -6.82 1.63
C GLY A 100 -13.11 -7.49 2.97
N LEU A 101 -11.93 -7.25 3.55
CA LEU A 101 -11.47 -7.89 4.79
C LEU A 101 -12.45 -7.76 5.97
N PRO A 102 -13.10 -6.59 6.22
CA PRO A 102 -14.06 -6.44 7.31
C PRO A 102 -15.27 -7.38 7.22
N TRP A 103 -15.57 -7.90 6.04
CA TRP A 103 -16.69 -8.80 5.77
C TRP A 103 -16.33 -10.28 5.90
N MET A 104 -15.05 -10.60 6.12
CA MET A 104 -14.62 -11.98 6.28
C MET A 104 -15.06 -12.54 7.64
N PRO A 105 -15.59 -13.78 7.71
CA PRO A 105 -16.13 -14.36 8.95
C PRO A 105 -15.16 -14.33 10.15
N HIS A 106 -13.87 -14.52 9.90
CA HIS A 106 -12.83 -14.58 10.94
C HIS A 106 -12.19 -13.22 11.26
N TYR A 107 -12.60 -12.14 10.58
CA TYR A 107 -12.03 -10.81 10.79
C TYR A 107 -12.26 -10.27 12.22
N PRO A 108 -13.47 -10.34 12.80
CA PRO A 108 -13.69 -9.86 14.16
C PRO A 108 -12.81 -10.59 15.19
N GLU A 109 -12.59 -11.89 15.00
CA GLU A 109 -11.73 -12.68 15.87
C GLU A 109 -10.25 -12.35 15.69
N ALA A 110 -9.79 -12.15 14.46
CA ALA A 110 -8.45 -11.65 14.19
C ALA A 110 -8.23 -10.29 14.86
N MET A 111 -9.20 -9.39 14.78
CA MET A 111 -9.11 -8.07 15.41
C MET A 111 -9.07 -8.15 16.93
N ARG A 112 -9.88 -9.02 17.54
CA ARG A 112 -9.82 -9.29 18.99
C ARG A 112 -8.43 -9.77 19.42
N ARG A 113 -7.84 -10.73 18.68
CA ARG A 113 -6.48 -11.22 18.98
C ARG A 113 -5.42 -10.12 18.91
N VAL A 114 -5.50 -9.24 17.92
CA VAL A 114 -4.60 -8.08 17.81
C VAL A 114 -4.82 -7.14 19.00
N ASN A 115 -6.06 -6.81 19.32
CA ASN A 115 -6.40 -5.91 20.43
C ASN A 115 -5.92 -6.48 21.78
N ASP A 116 -6.13 -7.77 22.03
CA ASP A 116 -5.68 -8.46 23.24
C ASP A 116 -4.15 -8.44 23.37
N THR A 117 -3.43 -8.62 22.26
CA THR A 117 -1.97 -8.53 22.25
C THR A 117 -1.50 -7.12 22.63
N MET A 118 -2.15 -6.09 22.10
CA MET A 118 -1.83 -4.71 22.44
C MET A 118 -2.20 -4.36 23.89
N ARG A 119 -3.32 -4.86 24.40
CA ARG A 119 -3.70 -4.68 25.82
C ARG A 119 -2.68 -5.30 26.78
N ARG A 120 -2.09 -6.43 26.40
CA ARG A 120 -0.98 -7.05 27.18
C ARG A 120 0.26 -6.17 27.15
N ALA A 121 0.61 -5.59 26.00
CA ALA A 121 1.73 -4.66 25.89
C ALA A 121 1.50 -3.39 26.73
N ASP A 122 0.29 -2.83 26.69
CA ASP A 122 -0.10 -1.69 27.52
C ASP A 122 0.03 -2.00 29.02
N ALA A 123 -0.40 -3.18 29.46
CA ALA A 123 -0.23 -3.63 30.85
C ALA A 123 1.24 -3.79 31.25
N GLN A 124 2.09 -4.29 30.34
CA GLN A 124 3.53 -4.39 30.56
C GLN A 124 4.20 -3.02 30.70
N ILE A 125 3.74 -2.00 29.98
CA ILE A 125 4.26 -0.63 30.12
C ILE A 125 3.96 -0.08 31.52
N VAL A 126 2.73 -0.26 32.01
CA VAL A 126 2.32 0.19 33.35
C VAL A 126 3.08 -0.56 34.44
N GLU A 127 3.20 -1.88 34.33
CA GLU A 127 3.95 -2.68 35.29
C GLU A 127 5.45 -2.36 35.26
N GLY A 128 6.01 -2.12 34.07
CA GLY A 128 7.39 -1.66 33.90
C GLY A 128 7.62 -0.33 34.62
N ALA A 129 6.72 0.64 34.46
CA ALA A 129 6.80 1.90 35.19
C ALA A 129 6.73 1.71 36.71
N ARG A 130 5.83 0.85 37.20
CA ARG A 130 5.74 0.49 38.63
C ARG A 130 7.05 -0.11 39.14
N SER A 131 7.66 -1.02 38.38
CA SER A 131 8.93 -1.65 38.74
C SER A 131 10.11 -0.68 38.81
N LEU A 132 10.03 0.46 38.09
CA LEU A 132 11.02 1.54 38.11
C LEU A 132 10.78 2.56 39.24
N GLY A 133 9.83 2.29 40.14
CA GLY A 133 9.52 3.15 41.29
C GLY A 133 8.61 4.34 40.97
N TYR A 134 7.90 4.33 39.83
CA TYR A 134 6.84 5.32 39.59
C TYR A 134 5.66 5.03 40.52
N GLU A 135 5.39 5.95 41.45
CA GLU A 135 4.28 5.85 42.40
C GLU A 135 3.37 7.09 42.37
N GLY A 136 2.19 6.96 42.99
CA GLY A 136 1.26 8.07 43.19
C GLY A 136 0.75 8.71 41.89
N GLY A 137 0.85 10.04 41.79
CA GLY A 137 0.27 10.82 40.70
C GLY A 137 0.87 10.55 39.32
N ALA A 138 2.17 10.23 39.24
CA ALA A 138 2.84 9.95 37.97
C ALA A 138 2.33 8.63 37.36
N LEU A 139 2.21 7.58 38.18
CA LEU A 139 1.66 6.29 37.77
C LEU A 139 0.19 6.43 37.35
N ALA A 140 -0.62 7.14 38.13
CA ALA A 140 -2.03 7.39 37.80
C ALA A 140 -2.20 8.16 36.48
N THR A 141 -1.29 9.09 36.17
CA THR A 141 -1.28 9.83 34.91
C THR A 141 -0.93 8.90 33.74
N LEU A 142 0.10 8.07 33.90
CA LEU A 142 0.48 7.08 32.89
C LEU A 142 -0.67 6.08 32.61
N GLU A 143 -1.29 5.53 33.66
CA GLU A 143 -2.42 4.62 33.52
C GLU A 143 -3.58 5.27 32.76
N ARG A 144 -3.89 6.54 33.07
CA ARG A 144 -4.93 7.29 32.35
C ARG A 144 -4.56 7.49 30.89
N GLN A 145 -3.32 7.87 30.60
CA GLN A 145 -2.84 8.07 29.23
C GLN A 145 -2.92 6.77 28.42
N VAL A 146 -2.45 5.65 28.99
CA VAL A 146 -2.53 4.33 28.36
C VAL A 146 -3.98 3.92 28.10
N LYS A 147 -4.89 4.12 29.06
CA LYS A 147 -6.33 3.83 28.88
C LYS A 147 -6.97 4.68 27.78
N THR A 148 -6.69 5.99 27.75
CA THR A 148 -7.21 6.88 26.71
C THR A 148 -6.72 6.45 25.34
N GLN A 149 -5.40 6.22 25.18
CA GLN A 149 -4.81 5.76 23.93
C GLN A 149 -5.37 4.41 23.48
N ALA A 150 -5.57 3.46 24.40
CA ALA A 150 -6.15 2.16 24.09
C ALA A 150 -7.57 2.32 23.52
N SER A 151 -8.39 3.20 24.10
CA SER A 151 -9.77 3.43 23.64
C SER A 151 -9.84 4.10 22.26
N GLU A 152 -8.95 5.05 21.97
CA GLU A 152 -8.87 5.69 20.66
C GLU A 152 -8.36 4.71 19.59
N ARG A 153 -7.35 3.92 19.95
CA ARG A 153 -6.78 2.87 19.08
C ARG A 153 -7.81 1.81 18.74
N GLU A 154 -8.61 1.34 19.70
CA GLU A 154 -9.68 0.36 19.47
C GLU A 154 -10.74 0.88 18.49
N ARG A 155 -11.07 2.18 18.54
CA ARG A 155 -11.99 2.81 17.58
C ARG A 155 -11.39 2.97 16.19
N ALA A 156 -10.10 3.30 16.09
CA ALA A 156 -9.43 3.53 14.81
C ALA A 156 -9.01 2.23 14.12
N MET A 157 -8.75 1.16 14.87
CA MET A 157 -8.16 -0.09 14.36
C MET A 157 -8.92 -0.70 13.18
N PRO A 158 -10.27 -0.83 13.22
CA PRO A 158 -11.01 -1.42 12.11
C PRO A 158 -10.83 -0.67 10.79
N TYR A 159 -10.58 0.65 10.84
CA TYR A 159 -10.42 1.51 9.68
C TYR A 159 -8.98 1.51 9.14
N LEU A 160 -7.98 1.39 10.04
CA LEU A 160 -6.57 1.47 9.68
C LEU A 160 -5.97 0.13 9.29
N TRP A 161 -6.41 -0.96 9.93
CA TRP A 161 -5.80 -2.27 9.77
C TRP A 161 -5.85 -2.81 8.33
N PRO A 162 -6.99 -2.78 7.60
CA PRO A 162 -7.01 -3.29 6.24
C PRO A 162 -6.14 -2.44 5.30
N SER A 163 -6.11 -1.11 5.50
CA SER A 163 -5.22 -0.21 4.77
C SER A 163 -3.74 -0.52 5.03
N ALA A 164 -3.36 -0.76 6.29
CA ALA A 164 -1.99 -1.12 6.63
C ALA A 164 -1.57 -2.45 5.98
N LEU A 165 -2.45 -3.45 5.97
CA LEU A 165 -2.21 -4.72 5.28
C LEU A 165 -2.05 -4.55 3.77
N PHE A 166 -2.92 -3.75 3.14
CA PHE A 166 -2.76 -3.41 1.72
C PHE A 166 -1.41 -2.76 1.46
N MET A 167 -1.03 -1.74 2.23
CA MET A 167 0.24 -1.04 2.06
C MET A 167 1.44 -1.97 2.24
N TRP A 168 1.39 -2.86 3.22
CA TRP A 168 2.43 -3.87 3.41
C TRP A 168 2.52 -4.82 2.21
N VAL A 169 1.40 -5.33 1.71
CA VAL A 169 1.37 -6.20 0.52
C VAL A 169 1.80 -5.46 -0.73
N ALA A 170 1.45 -4.19 -0.90
CA ALA A 170 1.92 -3.36 -2.01
C ALA A 170 3.45 -3.25 -2.01
N VAL A 171 4.07 -3.06 -0.84
CA VAL A 171 5.54 -3.09 -0.69
C VAL A 171 6.11 -4.46 -1.09
N LEU A 172 5.46 -5.57 -0.70
CA LEU A 172 5.88 -6.91 -1.09
C LEU A 172 5.75 -7.15 -2.60
N VAL A 173 4.70 -6.63 -3.25
CA VAL A 173 4.53 -6.69 -4.72
C VAL A 173 5.65 -5.91 -5.41
N VAL A 174 6.00 -4.72 -4.93
CA VAL A 174 7.16 -3.96 -5.43
C VAL A 174 8.45 -4.77 -5.27
N GLY A 175 8.62 -5.43 -4.12
CA GLY A 175 9.72 -6.36 -3.88
C GLY A 175 9.75 -7.53 -4.88
N GLY A 176 8.60 -8.12 -5.18
CA GLY A 176 8.45 -9.20 -6.17
C GLY A 176 8.78 -8.75 -7.59
N ARG A 177 8.39 -7.54 -7.97
CA ARG A 177 8.82 -6.94 -9.25
C ARG A 177 10.34 -6.71 -9.28
N GLY A 178 10.93 -6.24 -8.19
CA GLY A 178 12.38 -6.10 -8.05
C GLY A 178 13.11 -7.44 -8.20
N LEU A 179 12.57 -8.51 -7.61
CA LEU A 179 13.06 -9.87 -7.77
C LEU A 179 12.94 -10.34 -9.23
N SER A 180 11.82 -10.04 -9.89
CA SER A 180 11.61 -10.34 -11.32
C SER A 180 12.65 -9.67 -12.20
N ALA A 181 12.94 -8.40 -11.97
CA ALA A 181 13.94 -7.65 -12.74
C ALA A 181 15.34 -8.26 -12.59
N ARG A 182 15.71 -8.68 -11.38
CA ARG A 182 16.98 -9.38 -11.12
C ARG A 182 17.00 -10.75 -11.80
N ALA A 183 15.93 -11.53 -11.68
CA ALA A 183 15.82 -12.84 -12.31
C ALA A 183 15.87 -12.76 -13.85
N ALA A 184 15.17 -11.79 -14.45
CA ALA A 184 15.24 -11.52 -15.89
C ALA A 184 16.69 -11.22 -16.33
N HIS A 185 17.42 -10.40 -15.56
CA HIS A 185 18.83 -10.12 -15.83
C HIS A 185 19.70 -11.39 -15.73
N THR A 186 19.52 -12.22 -14.70
CA THR A 186 20.27 -13.48 -14.56
C THR A 186 19.97 -14.49 -15.67
N LEU A 187 18.73 -14.50 -16.17
CA LEU A 187 18.28 -15.36 -17.27
C LEU A 187 18.60 -14.76 -18.66
N ARG A 188 19.29 -13.60 -18.72
CA ARG A 188 19.60 -12.85 -19.94
C ARG A 188 18.36 -12.50 -20.79
N TRP A 189 17.24 -12.28 -20.13
CA TRP A 189 16.01 -11.81 -20.76
C TRP A 189 16.05 -10.27 -20.93
N PRO A 190 15.22 -9.70 -21.83
CA PRO A 190 15.12 -8.25 -21.96
C PRO A 190 14.82 -7.58 -20.61
N PRO A 191 15.32 -6.35 -20.38
CA PRO A 191 15.03 -5.66 -19.14
C PRO A 191 13.53 -5.32 -19.03
N LEU A 192 12.95 -5.52 -17.85
CA LEU A 192 11.61 -5.04 -17.55
C LEU A 192 11.55 -3.51 -17.65
N SER A 193 10.40 -2.99 -18.05
CA SER A 193 10.17 -1.56 -18.23
C SER A 193 10.35 -0.79 -16.92
N ARG A 194 11.01 0.37 -17.02
CA ARG A 194 11.26 1.26 -15.88
C ARG A 194 10.20 2.37 -15.84
N ALA A 195 9.48 2.45 -14.74
CA ALA A 195 8.54 3.52 -14.45
C ALA A 195 9.30 4.69 -13.79
N ARG A 196 9.12 5.91 -14.29
CA ARG A 196 9.63 7.12 -13.62
C ARG A 196 8.53 7.76 -12.76
N LEU A 197 8.92 8.42 -11.67
CA LEU A 197 7.97 9.08 -10.78
C LEU A 197 7.24 10.24 -11.49
N ARG A 198 7.96 11.03 -12.29
CA ARG A 198 7.37 12.09 -13.14
C ARG A 198 6.27 11.61 -14.10
N ASP A 199 6.23 10.33 -14.44
CA ASP A 199 5.20 9.75 -15.32
C ASP A 199 3.99 9.22 -14.52
N TRP A 200 3.98 9.41 -13.20
CA TRP A 200 2.96 8.88 -12.30
C TRP A 200 1.67 9.65 -12.48
N ARG A 201 0.67 8.99 -13.05
CA ARG A 201 -0.69 9.49 -13.17
C ARG A 201 -1.64 8.32 -13.02
N LEU A 202 -2.48 8.36 -11.99
CA LEU A 202 -3.49 7.33 -11.79
C LEU A 202 -4.50 7.38 -12.95
N PRO A 203 -5.04 6.22 -13.37
CA PRO A 203 -6.09 6.21 -14.37
C PRO A 203 -7.38 6.80 -13.80
N ASP A 204 -8.26 7.28 -14.68
CA ASP A 204 -9.55 7.89 -14.31
C ASP A 204 -10.42 6.97 -13.44
N GLY A 205 -10.27 5.65 -13.60
CA GLY A 205 -10.90 4.65 -12.73
C GLY A 205 -10.61 4.82 -11.24
N ALA A 206 -9.45 5.36 -10.87
CA ALA A 206 -9.07 5.59 -9.47
C ALA A 206 -9.92 6.66 -8.79
N LEU A 207 -10.43 7.63 -9.56
CA LEU A 207 -11.35 8.64 -9.05
C LEU A 207 -12.64 8.00 -8.56
N TRP A 208 -13.17 7.02 -9.31
CA TRP A 208 -14.38 6.30 -8.91
C TRP A 208 -14.19 5.49 -7.63
N VAL A 209 -13.00 4.89 -7.44
CA VAL A 209 -12.69 4.17 -6.20
C VAL A 209 -12.59 5.13 -5.01
N PHE A 210 -11.98 6.29 -5.20
CA PHE A 210 -11.93 7.35 -4.17
C PHE A 210 -13.34 7.83 -3.80
N LEU A 211 -14.16 8.16 -4.80
CA LEU A 211 -15.54 8.61 -4.59
C LEU A 211 -16.41 7.53 -3.94
N ALA A 212 -16.27 6.27 -4.34
CA ALA A 212 -16.96 5.15 -3.71
C ALA A 212 -16.56 5.00 -2.23
N GLY A 213 -15.26 5.10 -1.92
CA GLY A 213 -14.77 5.08 -0.54
C GLY A 213 -15.34 6.21 0.31
N LEU A 214 -15.35 7.43 -0.23
CA LEU A 214 -15.92 8.61 0.41
C LEU A 214 -17.43 8.47 0.63
N ALA A 215 -18.17 8.00 -0.38
CA ALA A 215 -19.61 7.77 -0.28
C ALA A 215 -19.95 6.73 0.79
N LEU A 216 -19.19 5.63 0.89
CA LEU A 216 -19.38 4.62 1.93
C LEU A 216 -19.11 5.15 3.34
N LEU A 217 -18.19 6.10 3.50
CA LEU A 217 -17.90 6.72 4.79
C LEU A 217 -18.98 7.72 5.24
N LEU A 218 -19.59 8.43 4.28
CA LEU A 218 -20.65 9.40 4.56
C LEU A 218 -22.04 8.74 4.69
N ALA A 219 -22.19 7.51 4.17
CA ALA A 219 -23.43 6.77 4.25
C ALA A 219 -23.75 6.39 5.71
N PRO A 220 -25.05 6.29 6.07
CA PRO A 220 -25.50 5.93 7.42
C PRO A 220 -25.34 4.41 7.72
N TRP A 221 -24.34 3.75 7.15
CA TRP A 221 -24.10 2.31 7.27
C TRP A 221 -22.77 2.05 7.99
N PRO A 222 -22.72 2.08 9.33
CA PRO A 222 -21.47 2.01 10.09
C PRO A 222 -20.64 0.75 9.80
N ALA A 223 -21.29 -0.36 9.42
CA ALA A 223 -20.62 -1.59 9.01
C ALA A 223 -19.71 -1.43 7.78
N TRP A 224 -20.03 -0.49 6.88
CA TRP A 224 -19.24 -0.21 5.68
C TRP A 224 -18.10 0.78 5.91
N GLY A 225 -18.05 1.44 7.07
CA GLY A 225 -17.03 2.43 7.39
C GLY A 225 -15.60 1.94 7.16
N PRO A 226 -15.20 0.76 7.66
CA PRO A 226 -13.87 0.19 7.40
C PRO A 226 -13.54 -0.01 5.91
N THR A 227 -14.49 -0.51 5.12
CA THR A 227 -14.34 -0.69 3.67
C THR A 227 -14.17 0.67 2.99
N GLY A 228 -15.03 1.64 3.33
CA GLY A 228 -14.96 3.00 2.80
C GLY A 228 -13.64 3.69 3.10
N ALA A 229 -13.16 3.60 4.35
CA ALA A 229 -11.85 4.09 4.76
C ALA A 229 -10.71 3.44 3.97
N THR A 230 -10.77 2.12 3.76
CA THR A 230 -9.72 1.41 3.02
C THR A 230 -9.64 1.88 1.57
N LEU A 231 -10.77 2.02 0.88
CA LEU A 231 -10.77 2.53 -0.49
C LEU A 231 -10.29 3.98 -0.55
N MET A 232 -10.82 4.85 0.32
CA MET A 232 -10.50 6.27 0.34
C MET A 232 -9.04 6.55 0.72
N ILE A 233 -8.54 5.98 1.82
CA ILE A 233 -7.16 6.21 2.29
C ILE A 233 -6.15 5.79 1.23
N ASN A 234 -6.29 4.59 0.67
CA ASN A 234 -5.29 4.06 -0.26
C ASN A 234 -5.30 4.78 -1.62
N THR A 235 -6.48 5.19 -2.10
CA THR A 235 -6.57 6.03 -3.31
C THR A 235 -6.07 7.45 -3.05
N ALA A 236 -6.38 8.05 -1.91
CA ALA A 236 -5.84 9.35 -1.50
C ALA A 236 -4.30 9.33 -1.43
N LEU A 237 -3.70 8.27 -0.87
CA LEU A 237 -2.25 8.07 -0.89
C LEU A 237 -1.69 7.99 -2.32
N GLY A 238 -2.38 7.30 -3.22
CA GLY A 238 -2.02 7.27 -4.64
C GLY A 238 -2.05 8.66 -5.29
N TYR A 239 -3.04 9.49 -4.93
CA TYR A 239 -3.10 10.89 -5.34
C TYR A 239 -2.03 11.75 -4.66
N CYS A 240 -1.63 11.48 -3.41
CA CYS A 240 -0.47 12.15 -2.81
C CYS A 240 0.80 11.92 -3.65
N VAL A 241 1.04 10.68 -4.07
CA VAL A 241 2.18 10.36 -4.96
C VAL A 241 2.08 11.10 -6.28
N GLN A 242 0.87 11.22 -6.85
CA GLN A 242 0.63 12.01 -8.05
C GLN A 242 0.91 13.51 -7.83
N GLY A 243 0.47 14.09 -6.70
CA GLY A 243 0.78 15.47 -6.35
C GLY A 243 2.27 15.72 -6.17
N ILE A 244 3.00 14.78 -5.55
CA ILE A 244 4.47 14.83 -5.47
C ILE A 244 5.10 14.82 -6.86
N ALA A 245 4.62 13.97 -7.77
CA ALA A 245 5.10 13.91 -9.15
C ALA A 245 4.83 15.22 -9.92
N VAL A 246 3.71 15.90 -9.66
CA VAL A 246 3.43 17.24 -10.20
C VAL A 246 4.43 18.26 -9.65
N VAL A 247 4.64 18.31 -8.33
CA VAL A 247 5.61 19.23 -7.71
C VAL A 247 7.03 18.98 -8.23
N GLU A 248 7.43 17.71 -8.35
CA GLU A 248 8.72 17.34 -8.94
C GLU A 248 8.84 17.86 -10.38
N SER A 249 7.84 17.64 -11.22
CA SER A 249 7.81 18.13 -12.61
C SER A 249 7.96 19.66 -12.67
N LEU A 250 7.19 20.39 -11.86
CA LEU A 250 7.18 21.86 -11.81
C LEU A 250 8.49 22.48 -11.31
N LEU A 251 9.21 21.78 -10.42
CA LEU A 251 10.49 22.24 -9.90
C LEU A 251 11.63 21.92 -10.86
N LEU A 252 11.59 20.74 -11.50
CA LEU A 252 12.54 20.38 -12.54
C LEU A 252 12.44 21.31 -13.75
N SER A 253 11.22 21.68 -14.17
CA SER A 253 11.00 22.63 -15.27
C SER A 253 11.55 24.03 -14.96
N ARG A 254 11.62 24.39 -13.67
CA ARG A 254 12.25 25.64 -13.18
C ARG A 254 13.76 25.53 -12.98
N GLY A 255 14.39 24.42 -13.40
CA GLY A 255 15.83 24.21 -13.28
C GLY A 255 16.31 23.89 -11.86
N VAL A 256 15.40 23.53 -10.94
CA VAL A 256 15.79 23.16 -9.57
C VAL A 256 16.46 21.78 -9.58
N PRO A 257 17.67 21.63 -9.01
CA PRO A 257 18.37 20.34 -8.94
C PRO A 257 17.55 19.26 -8.19
N PRO A 258 17.53 18.00 -8.66
CA PRO A 258 16.77 16.91 -8.03
C PRO A 258 17.07 16.70 -6.54
N SER A 259 18.33 16.89 -6.13
CA SER A 259 18.75 16.77 -4.73
C SER A 259 18.06 17.79 -3.81
N ILE A 260 17.89 19.02 -4.29
CA ILE A 260 17.21 20.10 -3.56
C ILE A 260 15.71 19.80 -3.47
N ILE A 261 15.10 19.29 -4.53
CA ILE A 261 13.69 18.87 -4.53
C ILE A 261 13.46 17.80 -3.47
N VAL A 262 14.25 16.72 -3.47
CA VAL A 262 14.14 15.63 -2.50
C VAL A 262 14.33 16.11 -1.07
N LEU A 263 15.35 16.94 -0.83
CA LEU A 263 15.62 17.48 0.51
C LEU A 263 14.47 18.38 1.01
N THR A 264 13.92 19.21 0.13
CA THR A 264 12.78 20.09 0.45
C THR A 264 11.53 19.29 0.77
N LEU A 265 11.21 18.29 -0.06
CA LEU A 265 10.07 17.41 0.19
C LEU A 265 10.24 16.65 1.51
N LEU A 266 11.43 16.13 1.80
CA LEU A 266 11.72 15.46 3.05
C LEU A 266 11.55 16.39 4.25
N PHE A 267 12.06 17.62 4.17
CA PHE A 267 11.91 18.62 5.22
C PHE A 267 10.42 18.95 5.48
N VAL A 268 9.65 19.20 4.43
CA VAL A 268 8.21 19.51 4.56
C VAL A 268 7.43 18.32 5.11
N VAL A 269 7.76 17.09 4.70
CA VAL A 269 7.16 15.86 5.25
C VAL A 269 7.44 15.74 6.74
N MET A 270 8.67 16.04 7.21
CA MET A 270 9.03 15.93 8.62
C MET A 270 8.38 17.00 9.50
N VAL A 271 8.25 18.23 8.99
CA VAL A 271 7.75 19.38 9.78
C VAL A 271 6.23 19.54 9.67
N ALA A 272 5.63 19.17 8.54
CA ALA A 272 4.25 19.50 8.20
C ALA A 272 3.48 18.31 7.59
N LEU A 273 3.74 17.08 8.06
CA LEU A 273 3.16 15.85 7.48
C LEU A 273 1.64 15.92 7.19
N PRO A 274 0.76 16.36 8.10
CA PRO A 274 -0.68 16.36 7.82
C PRO A 274 -1.05 17.33 6.69
N VAL A 275 -0.46 18.53 6.70
CA VAL A 275 -0.68 19.55 5.67
C VAL A 275 -0.10 19.08 4.34
N PHE A 276 1.09 18.49 4.36
CA PHE A 276 1.73 17.91 3.19
C PHE A 276 0.85 16.84 2.54
N LEU A 277 0.31 15.89 3.32
CA LEU A 277 -0.56 14.84 2.78
C LEU A 277 -1.84 15.43 2.17
N LEU A 278 -2.50 16.36 2.85
CA LEU A 278 -3.73 16.99 2.34
C LEU A 278 -3.48 17.81 1.08
N THR A 279 -2.43 18.63 1.07
CA THR A 279 -2.09 19.49 -0.08
C THR A 279 -1.65 18.66 -1.28
N THR A 280 -0.82 17.64 -1.09
CA THR A 280 -0.38 16.76 -2.19
C THR A 280 -1.51 15.87 -2.70
N ALA A 281 -2.40 15.37 -1.84
CA ALA A 281 -3.61 14.66 -2.27
C ALA A 281 -4.52 15.56 -3.12
N ALA A 282 -4.80 16.78 -2.64
CA ALA A 282 -5.63 17.74 -3.36
C ALA A 282 -5.02 18.14 -4.70
N LEU A 283 -3.70 18.40 -4.73
CA LEU A 283 -2.98 18.70 -5.96
C LEU A 283 -3.01 17.54 -6.95
N GLY A 284 -2.73 16.32 -6.49
CA GLY A 284 -2.74 15.12 -7.34
C GLY A 284 -4.14 14.76 -7.85
N LEU A 285 -5.18 15.01 -7.05
CA LEU A 285 -6.57 14.87 -7.47
C LEU A 285 -6.92 15.93 -8.52
N SER A 286 -6.51 17.19 -8.32
CA SER A 286 -6.75 18.30 -9.25
C SER A 286 -6.07 18.09 -10.61
N ASP A 287 -4.91 17.42 -10.63
CA ASP A 287 -4.16 17.06 -11.84
C ASP A 287 -4.93 16.11 -12.77
N VAL A 288 -5.96 15.40 -12.27
CA VAL A 288 -6.85 14.58 -13.11
C VAL A 288 -7.58 15.43 -14.16
N TRP A 289 -8.05 16.61 -13.77
CA TRP A 289 -8.80 17.52 -14.67
C TRP A 289 -7.94 18.62 -15.28
N LEU A 290 -7.02 19.20 -14.50
CA LEU A 290 -6.26 20.37 -14.93
C LEU A 290 -5.05 20.01 -15.79
N ASP A 291 -4.59 18.75 -15.73
CA ASP A 291 -3.43 18.22 -16.46
C ASP A 291 -2.26 19.21 -16.46
N PHE A 292 -1.75 19.52 -15.27
CA PHE A 292 -0.74 20.58 -15.07
C PHE A 292 0.52 20.36 -15.90
N ARG A 293 0.80 19.11 -16.30
CA ARG A 293 1.97 18.71 -17.08
C ARG A 293 1.86 19.05 -18.56
N ARG A 294 0.65 19.13 -19.12
CA ARG A 294 0.43 19.50 -20.52
C ARG A 294 0.57 20.99 -20.78
N LEU A 295 0.26 21.82 -19.78
CA LEU A 295 0.41 23.28 -19.88
C LEU A 295 1.87 23.70 -20.11
N GLU A 296 2.84 22.84 -19.74
CA GLU A 296 4.27 23.08 -19.94
C GLU A 296 4.75 22.70 -21.35
N SER A 297 4.24 21.60 -21.94
CA SER A 297 4.68 21.13 -23.25
C SER A 297 4.39 22.13 -24.38
N GLY A 298 3.29 22.88 -24.26
CA GLY A 298 2.92 23.91 -25.23
C GLY A 298 3.66 25.25 -25.06
N ALA A 299 4.39 25.45 -23.96
CA ALA A 299 5.16 26.68 -23.73
C ALA A 299 6.56 26.63 -24.36
N ASP A 300 7.16 25.44 -24.47
CA ASP A 300 8.44 25.23 -25.17
C ASP A 300 8.28 25.31 -26.70
N ASP A 301 7.14 24.88 -27.25
CA ASP A 301 6.82 25.01 -28.69
C ASP A 301 6.49 26.45 -29.11
N ALA A 302 6.36 27.38 -28.16
CA ALA A 302 5.96 28.77 -28.37
C ALA A 302 7.13 29.77 -28.28
N GLN A 303 8.38 29.31 -28.15
CA GLN A 303 9.56 30.16 -28.28
C GLN A 303 10.07 30.14 -29.73
N PRO A 304 10.03 31.28 -30.47
CA PRO A 304 10.54 31.39 -31.83
C PRO A 304 12.06 31.37 -31.92
#